data_AF-A0AAW8FC32-F1
#
_entry.id   AF-A0AAW8FC32-F1
#
_cell.length_a   1.000
_cell.length_b   1.000
_cell.length_c   1.000
_cell.angle_alpha   90.00
_cell.angle_beta   90.00
_cell.angle_gamma   90.00
#
_symmetry.space_group_name_H-M   'P 1'
#
loop_
_entity.id
_entity.type
_entity.pdbx_description
1 polymer ?
#
loop_
_entity_poly.entity_id
_entity_poly.type
_entity_poly.pdbx_seq_one_letter_code
_entity_poly.pdbx_strand_id
1 'polypeptide(L)'
;MFVTPERLNAWYVESGLVDTITPGEEDDVRAATTVREAVYRLVTNRRLGEEFDREALAVVNAAARKPPVTPQLTLAGRHTEATPEQALATVARQAVELLSGPDVPLMKECGNPECTRVYIDRSRGMRRQWCGMESCGNKIKAAAYRARKKTAPAAAAR
;
A
#
# COMPACT_ATOMS: atom_id res chain seq x y z
N MET A 1 9.22 1.86 5.30
CA MET A 1 8.11 2.30 6.15
C MET A 1 8.43 3.73 6.57
N PHE A 2 7.44 4.63 6.64
CA PHE A 2 7.66 6.04 6.97
C PHE A 2 8.04 6.12 8.45
N VAL A 3 9.33 6.03 8.75
CA VAL A 3 9.89 5.99 10.12
C VAL A 3 10.42 7.34 10.57
N THR A 4 10.48 8.30 9.66
CA THR A 4 10.86 9.70 9.93
C THR A 4 9.97 10.63 9.10
N PRO A 5 9.86 11.91 9.46
CA PRO A 5 9.06 12.87 8.72
C PRO A 5 9.52 13.03 7.26
N GLU A 6 10.82 13.01 7.00
CA GLU A 6 11.37 13.15 5.64
C GLU A 6 10.95 11.98 4.76
N ARG A 7 10.94 10.75 5.31
CA ARG A 7 10.49 9.57 4.57
C ARG A 7 8.98 9.57 4.33
N LEU A 8 8.20 10.16 5.22
CA LEU A 8 6.76 10.34 5.02
C LEU A 8 6.51 11.37 3.91
N ASN A 9 7.18 12.52 3.97
CA ASN A 9 7.09 13.58 2.98
C ASN A 9 7.46 13.08 1.58
N ALA A 10 8.60 12.37 1.48
CA ALA A 10 9.05 11.77 0.22
C ALA A 10 8.01 10.81 -0.35
N TRP A 11 7.37 10.00 0.50
CA TRP A 11 6.34 9.07 0.02
C TRP A 11 5.09 9.77 -0.50
N TYR A 12 4.62 10.83 0.17
CA TYR A 12 3.47 11.59 -0.34
C TYR A 12 3.72 12.12 -1.75
N VAL A 13 4.93 12.63 -2.01
CA VAL A 13 5.33 13.11 -3.35
C VAL A 13 5.50 11.95 -4.33
N GLU A 14 6.26 10.90 -3.98
CA GLU A 14 6.52 9.73 -4.84
C GLU A 14 5.24 8.97 -5.22
N SER A 15 4.21 9.02 -4.36
CA SER A 15 2.90 8.42 -4.63
C SER A 15 2.09 9.17 -5.70
N GLY A 16 2.49 10.40 -6.05
CA GLY A 16 1.76 11.29 -6.95
C GLY A 16 0.50 11.90 -6.33
N LEU A 17 0.34 11.79 -5.00
CA LEU A 17 -0.79 12.36 -4.26
C LEU A 17 -0.73 13.89 -4.24
N VAL A 18 0.49 14.42 -4.11
CA VAL A 18 0.80 15.84 -4.05
C VAL A 18 2.06 16.12 -4.86
N ASP A 19 2.17 17.33 -5.39
CA ASP A 19 3.39 17.80 -6.06
C ASP A 19 4.39 18.35 -5.03
N THR A 20 3.90 18.96 -3.96
CA THR A 20 4.69 19.48 -2.84
C THR A 20 3.96 19.26 -1.52
N ILE A 21 4.72 19.02 -0.46
CA ILE A 21 4.20 18.81 0.89
C ILE A 21 4.88 19.79 1.86
N THR A 22 4.12 20.40 2.76
CA THR A 22 4.69 21.08 3.92
C THR A 22 5.48 20.06 4.75
N PRO A 23 6.69 20.38 5.25
CA PRO A 23 7.45 19.44 6.06
C PRO A 23 6.66 18.99 7.28
N GLY A 24 6.41 17.68 7.37
CA GLY A 24 5.77 17.10 8.55
C GLY A 24 6.70 16.96 9.75
N GLU A 25 6.10 16.58 10.87
CA GLU A 25 6.74 16.34 12.16
C GLU A 25 6.56 14.88 12.60
N GLU A 26 7.15 14.52 13.74
CA GLU A 26 7.03 13.16 14.31
C GLU A 26 5.58 12.75 14.58
N ASP A 27 4.71 13.72 14.88
CA ASP A 27 3.29 13.49 15.14
C ASP A 27 2.56 13.05 13.88
N ASP A 28 2.94 13.58 12.72
CA ASP A 28 2.41 13.17 11.42
C ASP A 28 2.82 11.74 11.07
N VAL A 29 4.05 11.34 11.42
CA VAL A 29 4.53 9.97 11.26
C VAL A 29 3.71 8.99 12.10
N ARG A 30 3.40 9.35 13.35
CA ARG A 30 2.56 8.54 14.23
C ARG A 30 1.12 8.46 13.72
N ALA A 31 0.56 9.57 13.25
CA ALA A 31 -0.78 9.60 12.67
C ALA A 31 -0.87 8.74 11.41
N ALA A 32 0.07 8.90 10.47
CA ALA A 32 0.13 8.10 9.24
C ALA A 32 0.33 6.61 9.53
N THR A 33 1.16 6.27 10.53
CA THR A 33 1.34 4.88 10.97
C THR A 33 0.04 4.30 11.53
N THR A 34 -0.67 5.04 12.37
CA THR A 34 -1.95 4.62 12.97
C THR A 34 -3.00 4.35 11.88
N VAL A 35 -3.15 5.27 10.92
CA VAL A 35 -4.08 5.09 9.79
C VAL A 35 -3.66 3.91 8.91
N ARG A 36 -2.35 3.75 8.63
CA ARG A 36 -1.85 2.64 7.82
C ARG A 36 -2.17 1.28 8.44
N GLU A 37 -1.96 1.11 9.74
CA GLU A 37 -2.29 -0.13 10.44
C GLU A 37 -3.80 -0.39 10.44
N ALA A 38 -4.61 0.64 10.67
CA ALA A 38 -6.07 0.52 10.58
C ALA A 38 -6.53 0.11 9.16
N VAL A 39 -6.01 0.74 8.10
CA VAL A 39 -6.30 0.36 6.71
C VAL A 39 -5.90 -1.09 6.45
N TYR A 40 -4.71 -1.52 6.91
CA TYR A 40 -4.27 -2.90 6.71
C TYR A 40 -5.21 -3.92 7.39
N ARG A 41 -5.68 -3.64 8.61
CA ARG A 41 -6.68 -4.46 9.31
C ARG A 41 -7.98 -4.55 8.51
N LEU A 42 -8.53 -3.40 8.10
CA LEU A 42 -9.79 -3.38 7.33
C LEU A 42 -9.66 -4.12 5.99
N VAL A 43 -8.55 -3.93 5.28
CA VAL A 43 -8.23 -4.66 4.04
C VAL A 43 -8.17 -6.16 4.28
N THR A 44 -7.55 -6.59 5.38
CA THR A 44 -7.43 -7.99 5.75
C THR A 44 -8.81 -8.61 6.00
N ASN A 45 -9.61 -8.00 6.88
CA ASN A 45 -10.96 -8.48 7.18
C ASN A 45 -11.81 -8.56 5.90
N ARG A 46 -11.75 -7.52 5.06
CA ARG A 46 -12.51 -7.49 3.81
C ARG A 46 -12.11 -8.59 2.83
N ARG A 47 -10.82 -8.92 2.75
CA ARG A 47 -10.29 -10.02 1.92
C ARG A 47 -10.74 -11.39 2.44
N LEU A 48 -10.83 -11.54 3.76
CA LEU A 48 -11.25 -12.78 4.41
C LEU A 48 -12.78 -12.94 4.47
N GLY A 49 -13.54 -11.91 4.09
CA GLY A 49 -15.01 -11.91 4.19
C GLY A 49 -15.50 -11.72 5.63
N GLU A 50 -14.66 -11.17 6.49
CA GLU A 50 -14.95 -10.89 7.89
C GLU A 50 -15.54 -9.48 8.05
N GLU A 51 -16.23 -9.26 9.18
CA GLU A 51 -16.73 -7.94 9.53
C GLU A 51 -15.60 -6.95 9.81
N PHE A 52 -15.85 -5.67 9.55
CA PHE A 52 -14.88 -4.63 9.84
C PHE A 52 -14.70 -4.40 11.34
N ASP A 53 -13.44 -4.32 11.75
CA ASP A 53 -13.09 -3.91 13.11
C ASP A 53 -13.55 -2.48 13.39
N ARG A 54 -14.25 -2.28 14.51
CA ARG A 54 -14.87 -0.99 14.88
C ARG A 54 -13.83 0.09 15.18
N GLU A 55 -12.73 -0.27 15.82
CA GLU A 55 -11.67 0.68 16.15
C GLU A 55 -10.95 1.16 14.88
N ALA A 56 -10.58 0.22 14.01
CA ALA A 56 -9.96 0.54 12.72
C ALA A 56 -10.89 1.39 11.83
N LEU A 57 -12.20 1.11 11.82
CA LEU A 57 -13.18 1.96 11.15
C LEU A 57 -13.17 3.38 11.72
N ALA A 58 -13.16 3.53 13.04
CA ALA A 58 -13.15 4.85 13.68
C ALA A 58 -11.90 5.65 13.29
N VAL A 59 -10.72 5.02 13.29
CA VAL A 59 -9.45 5.65 12.90
C VAL A 59 -9.49 6.13 11.45
N VAL A 60 -9.85 5.25 10.50
CA VAL A 60 -9.86 5.61 9.07
C VAL A 60 -10.92 6.68 8.79
N ASN A 61 -12.11 6.55 9.37
CA ASN A 61 -13.18 7.53 9.16
C ASN A 61 -12.86 8.89 9.80
N ALA A 62 -12.19 8.92 10.96
CA ALA A 62 -11.76 10.17 11.57
C ALA A 62 -10.74 10.91 10.68
N ALA A 63 -9.77 10.19 10.13
CA ALA A 63 -8.82 10.76 9.17
C ALA A 63 -9.51 11.22 7.87
N ALA A 64 -10.41 10.40 7.31
CA ALA A 64 -11.12 10.71 6.07
C ALA A 64 -12.02 11.95 6.19
N ARG A 65 -12.55 12.27 7.37
CA ARG A 65 -13.40 13.45 7.60
C ARG A 65 -12.64 14.78 7.55
N LYS A 66 -11.32 14.77 7.67
CA LYS A 66 -10.50 15.99 7.60
C LYS A 66 -10.47 16.56 6.17
N PRO A 67 -10.09 17.84 5.99
CA PRO A 67 -9.98 18.44 4.66
C PRO A 67 -8.98 17.66 3.79
N PRO A 68 -9.35 17.22 2.57
CA PRO A 68 -8.42 16.52 1.69
C PRO A 68 -7.52 17.51 0.93
N VAL A 69 -6.54 16.96 0.22
CA VAL A 69 -5.75 17.70 -0.79
C VAL A 69 -6.70 18.36 -1.78
N THR A 70 -6.49 19.67 -2.03
CA THR A 70 -7.30 20.45 -2.97
C THR A 70 -6.42 20.93 -4.13
N PRO A 71 -6.63 20.42 -5.35
CA PRO A 71 -5.87 20.87 -6.52
C PRO A 71 -6.11 22.35 -6.83
N GLN A 72 -5.06 23.01 -7.29
CA GLN A 72 -5.07 24.41 -7.71
C GLN A 72 -4.60 24.53 -9.15
N LEU A 73 -5.12 25.54 -9.86
CA LEU A 73 -4.61 25.92 -11.17
C LEU A 73 -3.62 27.08 -11.00
N THR A 74 -2.40 26.88 -11.47
CA THR A 74 -1.32 27.88 -11.49
C THR A 74 -0.98 28.26 -12.94
N LEU A 75 -0.14 29.27 -13.13
CA LEU A 75 0.37 29.63 -14.47
C LEU A 75 1.15 28.48 -15.13
N ALA A 76 1.72 27.56 -14.36
CA ALA A 76 2.43 26.37 -14.85
C ALA A 76 1.50 25.15 -15.07
N GLY A 77 0.21 25.28 -14.78
CA GLY A 77 -0.78 24.21 -14.87
C GLY A 77 -1.28 23.74 -13.50
N ARG A 78 -1.84 22.54 -13.46
CA ARG A 78 -2.40 21.94 -12.25
C ARG A 78 -1.27 21.66 -11.24
N HIS A 79 -1.43 22.15 -10.02
CA HIS A 79 -0.51 21.92 -8.91
C HIS A 79 -1.29 21.52 -7.65
N THR A 80 -0.67 20.68 -6.82
CA THR A 80 -1.21 20.20 -5.54
C THR A 80 -0.17 20.38 -4.45
N GLU A 81 -0.42 21.35 -3.57
CA GLU A 81 0.30 21.53 -2.32
C GLU A 81 -0.60 21.13 -1.16
N ALA A 82 -0.02 20.49 -0.14
CA ALA A 82 -0.78 20.07 1.03
C ALA A 82 0.07 19.99 2.30
N THR A 83 -0.62 20.02 3.43
CA THR A 83 -0.08 19.58 4.72
C THR A 83 -0.11 18.04 4.82
N PRO A 84 0.71 17.43 5.70
CA PRO A 84 0.64 15.99 5.97
C PRO A 84 -0.76 15.51 6.39
N GLU A 85 -1.51 16.32 7.14
CA GLU A 85 -2.88 16.02 7.55
C GLU A 85 -3.84 15.92 6.35
N GLN A 86 -3.76 16.86 5.41
CA GLN A 86 -4.57 16.85 4.20
C GLN A 86 -4.22 15.69 3.27
N ALA A 87 -2.92 15.39 3.13
CA ALA A 87 -2.46 14.23 2.38
C ALA A 87 -2.97 12.92 3.00
N LEU A 88 -2.86 12.77 4.32
CA LEU A 88 -3.37 11.60 5.04
C LEU A 88 -4.89 11.46 4.92
N ALA A 89 -5.62 12.57 4.96
CA ALA A 89 -7.08 12.58 4.76
C ALA A 89 -7.45 12.05 3.36
N THR A 90 -6.72 12.45 2.32
CA THR A 90 -6.93 11.91 0.97
C THR A 90 -6.65 10.42 0.89
N VAL A 91 -5.56 9.93 1.50
CA VAL A 91 -5.25 8.50 1.56
C VAL A 91 -6.35 7.72 2.27
N ALA A 92 -6.84 8.23 3.41
CA ALA A 92 -7.93 7.60 4.16
C ALA A 92 -9.22 7.53 3.32
N ARG A 93 -9.56 8.60 2.58
CA ARG A 93 -10.69 8.59 1.64
C ARG A 93 -10.52 7.58 0.52
N GLN A 94 -9.32 7.49 -0.08
CA GLN A 94 -9.03 6.48 -1.10
C GLN A 94 -9.17 5.05 -0.56
N ALA A 95 -8.79 4.82 0.70
CA ALA A 95 -9.00 3.52 1.35
C ALA A 95 -10.50 3.21 1.54
N VAL A 96 -11.31 4.20 1.93
CA VAL A 96 -12.78 4.05 2.03
C VAL A 96 -13.35 3.66 0.67
N GLU A 97 -13.07 4.43 -0.39
CA GLU A 97 -13.55 4.16 -1.74
C GLU A 97 -13.13 2.78 -2.25
N LEU A 98 -11.88 2.37 -1.99
CA LEU A 98 -11.37 1.06 -2.37
C LEU A 98 -12.14 -0.06 -1.66
N LEU A 99 -12.36 0.07 -0.36
CA LEU A 99 -13.00 -0.96 0.48
C LEU A 99 -14.51 -1.08 0.27
N SER A 100 -15.16 -0.01 -0.22
CA SER A 100 -16.57 -0.02 -0.64
C SER A 100 -16.77 -0.25 -2.14
N GLY A 101 -15.69 -0.27 -2.90
CA GLY A 101 -15.72 -0.26 -4.36
C GLY A 101 -15.85 -1.63 -5.03
N PRO A 102 -15.98 -1.64 -6.37
CA PRO A 102 -16.11 -2.86 -7.17
C PRO A 102 -14.83 -3.68 -7.26
N ASP A 103 -13.67 -3.11 -6.91
CA ASP A 103 -12.37 -3.78 -7.00
C ASP A 103 -12.13 -4.76 -5.84
N VAL A 104 -12.97 -4.77 -4.81
CA VAL A 104 -12.77 -5.61 -3.62
C VAL A 104 -12.62 -7.11 -3.94
N PRO A 105 -13.43 -7.73 -4.82
CA PRO A 105 -13.26 -9.13 -5.19
C PRO A 105 -11.92 -9.44 -5.87
N LEU A 106 -11.23 -8.41 -6.39
CA LEU A 106 -9.94 -8.53 -7.06
C LEU A 106 -8.76 -8.43 -6.06
N MET A 107 -9.03 -8.11 -4.80
CA MET A 107 -8.00 -7.86 -3.81
C MET A 107 -7.33 -9.16 -3.35
N LYS A 108 -6.00 -9.18 -3.43
CA LYS A 108 -5.17 -10.32 -3.02
C LYS A 108 -3.97 -9.88 -2.21
N GLU A 109 -3.55 -10.74 -1.31
CA GLU A 109 -2.28 -10.60 -0.62
C GLU A 109 -1.17 -11.32 -1.40
N CYS A 110 0.06 -10.83 -1.30
CA CYS A 110 1.21 -11.43 -1.96
C CYS A 110 1.44 -12.86 -1.48
N GLY A 111 1.59 -13.81 -2.42
CA GLY A 111 1.92 -15.20 -2.10
C GLY A 111 3.37 -15.43 -1.69
N ASN A 112 4.18 -14.38 -1.47
CA ASN A 112 5.49 -14.52 -0.82
C ASN A 112 5.28 -14.47 0.70
N PRO A 113 5.62 -15.52 1.47
CA PRO A 113 5.38 -15.58 2.92
C PRO A 113 6.03 -14.42 3.72
N GLU A 114 7.08 -13.80 3.18
CA GLU A 114 7.77 -12.66 3.81
C GLU A 114 7.22 -11.30 3.34
N CYS A 115 6.09 -11.27 2.62
CA CYS A 115 5.52 -10.05 2.05
C CYS A 115 4.04 -9.91 2.37
N THR A 116 3.70 -8.84 3.09
CA THR A 116 2.32 -8.50 3.48
C THR A 116 1.62 -7.54 2.52
N ARG A 117 2.19 -7.30 1.33
CA ARG A 117 1.61 -6.34 0.38
C ARG A 117 0.31 -6.88 -0.21
N VAL A 118 -0.73 -6.05 -0.17
CA VAL A 118 -2.00 -6.29 -0.85
C VAL A 118 -2.02 -5.58 -2.20
N TYR A 119 -2.67 -6.18 -3.20
CA TYR A 119 -2.80 -5.64 -4.55
C TYR A 119 -4.14 -6.02 -5.17
N ILE A 120 -4.56 -5.25 -6.19
CA ILE A 120 -5.71 -5.56 -7.04
C ILE A 120 -5.24 -6.40 -8.23
N ASP A 121 -5.78 -7.62 -8.37
CA ASP A 121 -5.44 -8.54 -9.44
C ASP A 121 -6.28 -8.31 -10.70
N ARG A 122 -5.85 -7.34 -11.50
CA ARG A 122 -6.42 -7.10 -12.84
C ARG A 122 -5.80 -7.98 -13.94
N SER A 123 -5.06 -9.03 -13.58
CA SER A 123 -4.48 -9.94 -14.59
C SER A 123 -5.55 -10.80 -15.26
N ARG A 124 -5.27 -11.27 -16.47
CA ARG A 124 -6.19 -12.15 -17.21
C ARG A 124 -6.50 -13.41 -16.39
N GLY A 125 -7.77 -13.58 -16.03
CA GLY A 125 -8.25 -14.70 -15.22
C GLY A 125 -7.79 -14.67 -13.75
N MET A 126 -7.35 -13.52 -13.24
CA MET A 126 -6.95 -13.32 -11.84
C MET A 126 -5.94 -14.38 -11.38
N ARG A 127 -4.86 -14.57 -12.16
CA ARG A 127 -3.84 -15.61 -11.90
C ARG A 127 -2.56 -15.07 -11.28
N ARG A 128 -2.50 -13.78 -10.97
CA ARG A 128 -1.32 -13.17 -10.34
C ARG A 128 -1.20 -13.67 -8.92
N GLN A 129 0.00 -14.14 -8.57
CA GLN A 129 0.33 -14.65 -7.23
C GLN A 129 1.18 -13.70 -6.40
N TRP A 130 1.81 -12.69 -7.01
CA TRP A 130 2.77 -11.81 -6.32
C TRP A 130 2.49 -10.34 -6.59
N CYS A 131 2.72 -9.49 -5.58
CA CYS A 131 2.49 -8.04 -5.62
C CYS A 131 3.32 -7.27 -6.66
N GLY A 132 4.30 -7.92 -7.29
CA GLY A 132 5.15 -7.34 -8.34
C GLY A 132 6.20 -8.35 -8.79
N MET A 133 6.60 -8.29 -10.07
CA MET A 133 7.62 -9.19 -10.59
C MET A 133 8.99 -8.86 -10.00
N GLU A 134 9.38 -7.58 -9.98
CA GLU A 134 10.65 -7.14 -9.42
C GLU A 134 10.72 -7.29 -7.90
N SER A 135 9.62 -7.01 -7.20
CA SER A 135 9.58 -7.03 -5.74
C SER A 135 9.57 -8.44 -5.15
N CYS A 136 8.73 -9.34 -5.66
CA CYS A 136 8.51 -10.68 -5.07
C CYS A 136 8.63 -11.82 -6.10
N GLY A 137 8.13 -11.65 -7.33
CA GLY A 137 8.13 -12.73 -8.33
C GLY A 137 9.54 -13.24 -8.66
N ASN A 138 10.50 -12.34 -8.88
CA ASN A 138 11.88 -12.67 -9.18
C ASN A 138 12.59 -13.33 -7.98
N LYS A 139 12.30 -12.87 -6.75
CA LYS A 139 12.85 -13.44 -5.52
C LYS A 139 12.44 -14.91 -5.35
N ILE A 140 11.14 -15.20 -5.46
CA ILE A 140 10.62 -16.57 -5.33
C ILE A 140 11.16 -17.48 -6.44
N LYS A 141 11.19 -17.00 -7.69
CA LYS A 141 11.76 -17.76 -8.82
C LYS A 141 13.25 -18.09 -8.60
N ALA A 142 14.03 -17.13 -8.12
CA ALA A 142 15.46 -17.32 -7.84
C ALA A 142 15.68 -18.32 -6.69
N ALA A 143 14.90 -18.23 -5.61
CA ALA A 143 14.96 -19.18 -4.50
C ALA A 143 14.63 -20.61 -4.96
N ALA A 144 13.55 -20.79 -5.73
CA ALA A 144 13.16 -22.09 -6.29
C ALA A 144 14.22 -22.67 -7.24
N TYR A 145 14.84 -21.83 -8.07
CA TYR A 145 15.95 -22.26 -8.94
C TYR A 145 17.16 -22.75 -8.13
N ARG A 146 17.56 -22.00 -7.08
CA ARG A 146 18.67 -22.38 -6.19
C ARG A 146 18.38 -23.68 -5.45
N ALA A 147 17.15 -23.88 -4.97
CA ALA A 147 16.74 -25.13 -4.31
C ALA A 147 16.87 -26.33 -5.27
N ARG A 148 16.34 -26.22 -6.50
CA ARG A 148 16.49 -27.28 -7.52
C ARG A 148 17.95 -27.61 -7.83
N LYS A 149 18.84 -26.62 -7.88
CA LYS A 149 20.28 -26.86 -8.10
C LYS A 149 20.98 -27.55 -6.93
N LYS A 150 20.51 -27.34 -5.70
CA LYS A 150 21.04 -28.05 -4.51
C LYS A 150 20.55 -29.48 -4.41
N THR A 151 19.37 -29.77 -4.96
CA THR A 151 18.77 -31.12 -4.94
C THR A 151 19.11 -31.94 -6.18
N ALA A 152 19.70 -31.33 -7.22
CA ALA A 152 20.25 -32.07 -8.34
C ALA A 152 21.42 -32.94 -7.83
N PRO A 153 21.34 -34.28 -7.95
CA PRO A 153 22.48 -35.13 -7.60
C PRO A 153 23.67 -34.70 -8.44
N ALA A 154 24.86 -34.64 -7.84
CA ALA A 154 26.09 -34.65 -8.63
C ALA A 154 26.02 -35.90 -9.51
N ALA A 155 25.81 -35.72 -10.81
CA ALA A 155 25.84 -36.82 -11.76
C ALA A 155 27.17 -37.53 -11.53
N ALA A 156 27.09 -38.78 -11.08
CA ALA A 156 28.25 -39.62 -10.81
C ALA A 156 29.12 -39.63 -12.07
N ALA A 157 30.30 -39.06 -11.96
CA ALA A 157 31.36 -39.22 -12.94
C ALA A 157 31.62 -40.73 -13.07
N ARG A 158 31.34 -41.27 -14.25
CA ARG A 158 31.86 -42.55 -14.73
C ARG A 158 32.80 -42.25 -15.87
#